data_AF-A0A9P8AE77-F1
#
_entry.id   AF-A0A9P8AE77-F1
#
_cell.length_a   1.000
_cell.length_b   1.000
_cell.length_c   1.000
_cell.angle_alpha   90.00
_cell.angle_beta   90.00
_cell.angle_gamma   90.00
#
_symmetry.space_group_name_H-M   'P 1'
#
loop_
_entity.id
_entity.type
_entity.pdbx_description
1 polymer ?
#
loop_
_entity_poly.entity_id
_entity_poly.type
_entity_poly.pdbx_seq_one_letter_code
_entity_poly.pdbx_strand_id
1 'polypeptide(L)'
;MNAQKSRFASQTLFSALAVESGDEESEEQVEEVAEPETTPQVEPPVPPTLKISKSALKKAAREAKQKARFEAQQNKEETALPNGKLHDVAPSPPGATAVEFPPETTIEDAAHGVQPDPSTAAVSHSAPPSSAEAPATEEREPDQVKINTHEEPAEVFLPPLEPVEPFQVVHEAPREVLQIEAPHFNSNAPPPSRDEKKKQNLTTRTLWTFIMIGGFIGLLLLGHAYLIILVMLCQTLVYREVTALFSLKGTPQPGFSERRNGNGNGKDPWSKTLNWYFFAVTNYFLYGESIIYYFKHVVFSDAQLHAFATNHRIISFTLYTIGFVGFVTSLKKGYLKQQFGLFCWVHMSLLLIVVSSHFVVNNILEGLIWFWVPASLVICNDCFAYLCGITLGRTPLIKLSPKKTVEGFLGAFWCTMVFSLLWGAYFMRFKYMICPVHDLGVNAWSNVDCVPNPVFQWKEWTIPEPFTSLLSTALGRTVTTSPYVPYFGHLLVMSSFASLVAPFGGFFASGFKRAFNIKDFGHSIPGHGGMTDRMDCQFLMGVFTYVYYSSLIRQHSVSVGSVLQTIVRGLAVEEQLELIADLRKYLDGMGVQVPG
;
A
#
# COMPACT_ATOMS: atom_id res chain seq x y z
N MET A 1 5.72 0.90 63.51
CA MET A 1 4.46 0.69 62.78
C MET A 1 3.99 2.02 62.23
N ASN A 2 3.82 2.14 60.90
CA ASN A 2 2.71 2.83 60.21
C ASN A 2 3.05 2.94 58.73
N ALA A 3 2.06 2.76 57.87
CA ALA A 3 2.20 2.80 56.41
C ALA A 3 1.47 4.03 55.86
N GLN A 4 2.02 4.64 54.80
CA GLN A 4 1.33 5.66 54.02
C GLN A 4 1.26 5.22 52.56
N LYS A 5 0.09 5.41 51.94
CA LYS A 5 -0.35 4.64 50.76
C LYS A 5 0.19 5.22 49.46
N SER A 6 0.68 4.34 48.57
CA SER A 6 0.79 4.65 47.15
C SER A 6 -0.59 4.99 46.56
N ARG A 7 -0.67 6.05 45.76
CA ARG A 7 -1.84 6.38 44.93
C ARG A 7 -1.53 6.04 43.47
N PHE A 8 -1.69 4.77 43.10
CA PHE A 8 -1.87 4.40 41.70
C PHE A 8 -3.28 4.86 41.26
N ALA A 9 -3.36 6.05 40.66
CA ALA A 9 -4.56 6.50 39.97
C ALA A 9 -4.52 5.98 38.52
N SER A 10 -5.51 5.17 38.13
CA SER A 10 -5.55 4.61 36.78
C SER A 10 -5.87 5.69 35.75
N GLN A 11 -4.86 6.19 35.04
CA GLN A 11 -5.08 6.85 33.77
C GLN A 11 -5.73 5.85 32.81
N THR A 12 -6.86 6.22 32.22
CA THR A 12 -7.52 5.40 31.20
C THR A 12 -6.61 5.20 30.00
N LEU A 13 -6.60 4.00 29.40
CA LEU A 13 -5.74 3.61 28.27
C LEU A 13 -5.65 4.67 27.15
N PHE A 14 -6.75 5.36 26.87
CA PHE A 14 -6.85 6.40 25.85
C PHE A 14 -6.08 7.70 26.17
N SER A 15 -5.75 7.97 27.44
CA SER A 15 -4.98 9.14 27.86
C SER A 15 -3.51 9.03 27.47
N ALA A 16 -2.97 7.81 27.39
CA ALA A 16 -1.59 7.54 27.00
C ALA A 16 -1.34 7.69 25.47
N LEU A 17 -2.40 7.92 24.68
CA LEU A 17 -2.32 8.20 23.25
C LEU A 17 -2.27 9.71 22.93
N ALA A 18 -2.10 10.56 23.95
CA ALA A 18 -1.93 11.99 23.78
C ALA A 18 -0.48 12.31 23.36
N VAL A 19 -0.25 12.45 22.06
CA VAL A 19 0.90 13.22 21.55
C VAL A 19 0.59 14.69 21.80
N GLU A 20 1.40 15.35 22.63
CA GLU A 20 1.36 16.80 22.76
C GLU A 20 1.96 17.42 21.48
N SER A 21 1.17 18.28 20.84
CA SER A 21 1.65 19.13 19.75
C SER A 21 2.41 20.30 20.36
N GLY A 22 3.74 20.29 20.23
CA GLY A 22 4.59 21.41 20.64
C GLY A 22 4.36 22.62 19.74
N ASP A 23 3.44 23.49 20.15
CA ASP A 23 3.34 24.88 19.71
C ASP A 23 4.16 25.72 20.72
N GLU A 24 5.46 25.88 20.47
CA GLU A 24 6.32 26.78 21.25
C GLU A 24 6.04 28.25 20.87
N GLU A 25 5.11 28.90 21.58
CA GLU A 25 5.11 30.36 21.68
C GLU A 25 6.10 30.76 22.78
N SER A 26 7.14 31.52 22.43
CA SER A 26 8.22 31.91 23.33
C SER A 26 7.76 32.99 24.31
N GLU A 27 7.60 32.66 25.59
CA GLU A 27 7.32 33.63 26.65
C GLU A 27 8.57 34.49 26.93
N GLU A 28 8.46 35.80 26.68
CA GLU A 28 9.47 36.80 27.02
C GLU A 28 9.27 37.24 28.48
N GLN A 29 10.29 37.05 29.33
CA GLN A 29 10.19 37.30 30.77
C GLN A 29 10.17 38.80 31.07
N VAL A 30 9.19 39.23 31.89
CA VAL A 30 9.21 40.53 32.56
C VAL A 30 8.96 40.31 34.06
N GLU A 31 9.77 40.98 34.87
CA GLU A 31 9.89 40.78 36.32
C GLU A 31 8.81 41.58 37.08
N GLU A 32 8.11 40.94 38.02
CA GLU A 32 7.03 41.56 38.81
C GLU A 32 7.52 41.93 40.23
N VAL A 33 7.31 43.20 40.62
CA VAL A 33 7.68 43.76 41.92
C VAL A 33 6.42 44.00 42.77
N ALA A 34 6.51 43.77 44.08
CA ALA A 34 5.36 43.47 44.94
C ALA A 34 4.76 44.65 45.75
N GLU A 35 3.58 44.35 46.32
CA GLU A 35 2.89 45.02 47.47
C GLU A 35 2.24 46.41 47.27
N PRO A 36 1.26 46.82 48.11
CA PRO A 36 0.41 46.04 49.05
C PRO A 36 -1.13 46.34 48.93
N GLU A 37 -1.95 45.77 49.83
CA GLU A 37 -3.42 45.90 49.88
C GLU A 37 -3.95 47.22 50.49
N THR A 38 -5.21 47.58 50.19
CA THR A 38 -6.17 48.19 51.16
C THR A 38 -7.63 48.20 50.63
N THR A 39 -8.61 48.39 51.54
CA THR A 39 -10.07 48.40 51.29
C THR A 39 -10.74 49.56 52.09
N PRO A 40 -12.08 49.78 52.05
CA PRO A 40 -13.05 49.96 50.94
C PRO A 40 -13.79 51.33 51.05
N GLN A 41 -14.83 51.64 50.23
CA GLN A 41 -16.10 52.39 50.60
C GLN A 41 -17.03 52.78 49.39
N VAL A 42 -18.33 52.41 49.50
CA VAL A 42 -19.60 53.15 49.19
C VAL A 42 -19.99 53.69 47.76
N GLU A 43 -21.28 53.53 47.41
CA GLU A 43 -22.07 53.89 46.19
C GLU A 43 -22.70 55.34 46.24
N PRO A 44 -23.57 55.90 45.32
CA PRO A 44 -24.41 55.31 44.22
C PRO A 44 -24.43 56.15 42.89
N PRO A 45 -25.54 56.29 42.10
CA PRO A 45 -25.95 55.38 41.02
C PRO A 45 -26.08 56.02 39.61
N VAL A 46 -26.07 55.20 38.53
CA VAL A 46 -26.26 55.64 37.12
C VAL A 46 -27.14 54.63 36.32
N PRO A 47 -28.05 55.08 35.43
CA PRO A 47 -29.03 54.22 34.71
C PRO A 47 -28.44 53.20 33.70
N PRO A 48 -29.23 52.20 33.25
CA PRO A 48 -28.69 50.94 32.72
C PRO A 48 -28.15 51.00 31.28
N THR A 49 -26.96 50.45 31.08
CA THR A 49 -26.34 50.23 29.77
C THR A 49 -26.63 48.85 29.19
N LEU A 50 -26.83 48.80 27.87
CA LEU A 50 -27.12 47.57 27.12
C LEU A 50 -25.92 46.60 27.12
N LYS A 51 -26.09 45.43 27.73
CA LYS A 51 -25.07 44.35 27.77
C LYS A 51 -24.90 43.68 26.39
N ILE A 52 -24.06 44.27 25.54
CA ILE A 52 -23.62 43.63 24.29
C ILE A 52 -22.82 42.35 24.62
N SER A 53 -23.22 41.23 24.03
CA SER A 53 -22.55 39.95 24.29
C SER A 53 -21.10 39.94 23.81
N LYS A 54 -20.20 39.35 24.61
CA LYS A 54 -18.80 39.11 24.23
C LYS A 54 -18.66 38.31 22.92
N SER A 55 -19.68 37.51 22.54
CA SER A 55 -19.70 36.81 21.24
C SER A 55 -19.93 37.75 20.05
N ALA A 56 -20.74 38.80 20.20
CA ALA A 56 -21.00 39.78 19.15
C ALA A 56 -19.74 40.63 18.88
N LEU A 57 -19.06 41.09 19.93
CA LEU A 57 -17.79 41.81 19.80
C LEU A 57 -16.72 40.97 19.09
N LYS A 58 -16.59 39.69 19.48
CA LYS A 58 -15.62 38.74 18.90
C LYS A 58 -15.97 38.35 17.45
N LYS A 59 -17.24 38.43 17.06
CA LYS A 59 -17.69 38.30 15.65
C LYS A 59 -17.31 39.54 14.85
N ALA A 60 -17.68 40.75 15.31
CA ALA A 60 -17.38 42.01 14.63
C ALA A 60 -15.87 42.21 14.41
N ALA A 61 -15.03 41.92 15.41
CA ALA A 61 -13.58 41.98 15.29
C ALA A 61 -13.02 41.00 14.24
N ARG A 62 -13.64 39.82 14.09
CA ARG A 62 -13.26 38.83 13.07
C ARG A 62 -13.66 39.28 11.67
N GLU A 63 -14.85 39.87 11.52
CA GLU A 63 -15.35 40.41 10.25
C GLU A 63 -14.51 41.62 9.80
N ALA A 64 -14.15 42.53 10.71
CA ALA A 64 -13.22 43.63 10.44
C ALA A 64 -11.82 43.14 10.01
N LYS A 65 -11.23 42.17 10.74
CA LYS A 65 -9.92 41.59 10.38
C LYS A 65 -9.96 40.80 9.06
N GLN A 66 -11.12 40.30 8.67
CA GLN A 66 -11.32 39.64 7.37
C GLN A 66 -11.48 40.66 6.23
N LYS A 67 -12.15 41.79 6.48
CA LYS A 67 -12.33 42.87 5.49
C LYS A 67 -11.02 43.58 5.16
N ALA A 68 -10.26 43.98 6.18
CA ALA A 68 -8.93 44.58 6.01
C ALA A 68 -7.94 43.67 5.27
N ARG A 69 -8.09 42.34 5.40
CA ARG A 69 -7.27 41.36 4.67
C ARG A 69 -7.66 41.24 3.19
N PHE A 70 -8.91 41.54 2.83
CA PHE A 70 -9.39 41.57 1.45
C PHE A 70 -8.95 42.87 0.75
N GLU A 71 -9.10 44.00 1.44
CA GLU A 71 -8.63 45.32 1.00
C GLU A 71 -7.09 45.30 0.78
N ALA A 72 -6.34 44.65 1.67
CA ALA A 72 -4.89 44.43 1.51
C ALA A 72 -4.50 43.39 0.43
N GLN A 73 -5.44 42.68 -0.19
CA GLN A 73 -5.20 41.85 -1.38
C GLN A 73 -5.46 42.64 -2.68
N GLN A 74 -6.54 43.43 -2.75
CA GLN A 74 -6.82 44.27 -3.93
C GLN A 74 -5.69 45.27 -4.21
N ASN A 75 -5.21 45.97 -3.18
CA ASN A 75 -4.07 46.92 -3.31
C ASN A 75 -2.75 46.25 -3.76
N LYS A 76 -2.70 44.92 -3.84
CA LYS A 76 -1.52 44.14 -4.27
C LYS A 76 -1.64 43.57 -5.68
N GLU A 77 -2.80 43.72 -6.33
CA GLU A 77 -3.00 43.34 -7.74
C GLU A 77 -2.89 44.56 -8.68
N GLU A 78 -3.19 45.78 -8.22
CA GLU A 78 -3.04 47.01 -9.03
C GLU A 78 -1.57 47.40 -9.32
N THR A 79 -0.59 46.87 -8.57
CA THR A 79 0.83 47.25 -8.72
C THR A 79 1.64 46.42 -9.73
N ALA A 80 0.98 45.57 -10.54
CA ALA A 80 1.65 44.52 -11.34
C ALA A 80 1.27 44.52 -12.84
N LEU A 81 1.49 45.63 -13.56
CA LEU A 81 1.41 45.69 -15.02
C LEU A 81 2.70 46.33 -15.62
N PRO A 82 3.34 45.71 -16.63
CA PRO A 82 4.58 46.21 -17.21
C PRO A 82 4.31 47.25 -18.31
N ASN A 83 4.97 48.41 -18.24
CA ASN A 83 4.89 49.44 -19.27
C ASN A 83 6.15 49.45 -20.17
N GLY A 84 6.00 49.95 -21.40
CA GLY A 84 6.91 49.69 -22.52
C GLY A 84 8.20 50.54 -22.61
N LYS A 85 8.97 50.24 -23.67
CA LYS A 85 10.26 50.87 -24.05
C LYS A 85 10.16 52.38 -24.29
N LEU A 86 11.27 53.09 -24.09
CA LEU A 86 11.72 54.17 -24.98
C LEU A 86 13.26 54.18 -25.09
N HIS A 87 13.81 54.89 -26.08
CA HIS A 87 15.26 55.13 -26.24
C HIS A 87 15.69 56.40 -25.45
N ASP A 88 16.99 56.54 -25.14
CA ASP A 88 17.81 57.60 -25.75
C ASP A 88 19.31 57.62 -25.36
N VAL A 89 20.13 57.93 -26.38
CA VAL A 89 21.34 58.80 -26.42
C VAL A 89 22.52 58.59 -25.43
N ALA A 90 23.75 58.61 -25.97
CA ALA A 90 25.03 58.58 -25.26
C ALA A 90 25.62 59.99 -24.99
N PRO A 91 26.67 60.09 -24.14
CA PRO A 91 27.97 60.49 -24.69
C PRO A 91 29.19 59.71 -24.11
N SER A 92 30.37 59.94 -24.70
CA SER A 92 31.63 59.21 -24.43
C SER A 92 32.74 60.10 -23.78
N PRO A 93 34.06 59.78 -23.85
CA PRO A 93 34.90 59.37 -22.70
C PRO A 93 35.96 60.43 -22.29
N PRO A 94 36.98 60.10 -21.45
CA PRO A 94 38.31 59.77 -22.01
C PRO A 94 39.25 58.83 -21.18
N GLY A 95 40.37 58.37 -21.80
CA GLY A 95 41.52 57.65 -21.17
C GLY A 95 41.51 56.13 -21.40
N ALA A 96 42.42 55.44 -22.13
CA ALA A 96 43.90 55.45 -22.25
C ALA A 96 44.60 54.75 -21.04
N THR A 97 45.54 53.78 -21.17
CA THR A 97 46.41 53.34 -22.30
C THR A 97 46.74 51.83 -22.33
N ALA A 98 46.86 51.27 -23.55
CA ALA A 98 47.88 50.34 -24.14
C ALA A 98 48.56 49.15 -23.38
N VAL A 99 49.28 48.31 -24.15
CA VAL A 99 50.11 47.11 -23.80
C VAL A 99 49.37 45.75 -23.77
N GLU A 100 49.75 44.68 -24.52
CA GLU A 100 50.40 44.56 -25.85
C GLU A 100 50.24 43.11 -26.45
N PHE A 101 50.97 42.76 -27.53
CA PHE A 101 50.90 41.52 -28.34
C PHE A 101 52.28 41.19 -29.01
N PRO A 102 52.54 40.03 -29.69
CA PRO A 102 51.83 38.73 -29.74
C PRO A 102 52.73 37.48 -29.41
N PRO A 103 53.11 36.50 -30.29
CA PRO A 103 52.98 35.05 -29.97
C PRO A 103 54.24 34.16 -30.25
N GLU A 104 54.16 32.82 -30.02
CA GLU A 104 54.71 31.76 -30.91
C GLU A 104 54.34 30.31 -30.46
N THR A 105 54.92 29.28 -31.13
CA THR A 105 54.20 28.04 -31.54
C THR A 105 55.02 26.72 -31.60
N THR A 106 54.37 25.58 -31.27
CA THR A 106 54.58 24.19 -31.81
C THR A 106 55.92 23.42 -31.57
N ILE A 107 55.93 22.13 -32.01
CA ILE A 107 57.08 21.19 -32.20
C ILE A 107 57.59 20.49 -30.90
N GLU A 108 57.93 19.18 -30.82
CA GLU A 108 57.46 17.93 -31.47
C GLU A 108 58.10 16.68 -30.78
N ASP A 109 57.65 15.47 -31.17
CA ASP A 109 58.40 14.19 -31.33
C ASP A 109 58.97 13.25 -30.23
N ALA A 110 58.66 11.95 -30.48
CA ALA A 110 59.55 10.76 -30.60
C ALA A 110 60.20 9.99 -29.40
N ALA A 111 59.59 8.82 -29.12
CA ALA A 111 60.14 7.45 -29.29
C ALA A 111 61.28 6.84 -28.42
N HIS A 112 61.28 5.49 -28.38
CA HIS A 112 62.18 4.54 -27.69
C HIS A 112 62.17 4.57 -26.13
N GLY A 113 62.41 3.47 -25.39
CA GLY A 113 62.63 2.06 -25.76
C GLY A 113 63.24 1.24 -24.59
N VAL A 114 63.43 -0.07 -24.79
CA VAL A 114 64.22 -1.02 -23.95
C VAL A 114 63.54 -1.62 -22.68
N GLN A 115 63.75 -2.93 -22.49
CA GLN A 115 63.37 -3.82 -21.37
C GLN A 115 64.66 -4.24 -20.61
N PRO A 116 64.63 -4.75 -19.35
CA PRO A 116 64.37 -6.18 -19.16
C PRO A 116 63.74 -6.63 -17.81
N ASP A 117 63.36 -7.91 -17.81
CA ASP A 117 63.01 -8.83 -16.69
C ASP A 117 64.21 -9.15 -15.75
N PRO A 118 64.14 -9.94 -14.62
CA PRO A 118 63.38 -11.22 -14.50
C PRO A 118 62.92 -11.77 -13.10
N SER A 119 62.34 -12.99 -13.15
CA SER A 119 62.31 -14.08 -12.13
C SER A 119 61.27 -13.99 -10.98
N THR A 120 60.63 -15.06 -10.45
CA THR A 120 60.50 -16.54 -10.76
C THR A 120 59.24 -17.07 -10.01
N ALA A 121 58.63 -18.27 -10.16
CA ALA A 121 58.83 -19.53 -10.91
C ALA A 121 57.42 -20.11 -11.32
N ALA A 122 57.16 -21.21 -12.06
CA ALA A 122 57.51 -22.66 -11.97
C ALA A 122 56.93 -23.39 -10.72
N VAL A 123 56.34 -24.60 -10.74
CA VAL A 123 56.47 -25.80 -11.63
C VAL A 123 55.11 -26.57 -11.85
N SER A 124 55.06 -27.41 -12.90
CA SER A 124 54.03 -28.35 -13.43
C SER A 124 53.63 -29.56 -12.52
N HIS A 125 52.73 -30.53 -12.83
CA HIS A 125 52.15 -31.17 -14.06
C HIS A 125 50.62 -31.53 -13.84
N SER A 126 49.87 -32.48 -14.46
CA SER A 126 50.04 -33.62 -15.43
C SER A 126 48.68 -34.05 -16.09
N ALA A 127 48.67 -35.10 -16.94
CA ALA A 127 47.52 -35.83 -17.57
C ALA A 127 48.01 -37.25 -18.04
N PRO A 128 47.30 -38.13 -18.82
CA PRO A 128 45.89 -38.25 -19.28
C PRO A 128 45.28 -39.60 -18.70
N PRO A 129 44.76 -40.68 -19.39
CA PRO A 129 44.12 -40.95 -20.72
C PRO A 129 42.88 -41.93 -20.74
N SER A 130 42.38 -42.27 -21.95
CA SER A 130 41.61 -43.51 -22.36
C SER A 130 40.15 -43.75 -21.89
N SER A 131 39.24 -44.43 -22.65
CA SER A 131 39.21 -44.87 -24.08
C SER A 131 37.85 -45.50 -24.51
N ALA A 132 37.49 -45.41 -25.81
CA ALA A 132 36.59 -46.30 -26.62
C ALA A 132 35.06 -46.37 -26.27
N GLU A 133 34.09 -46.70 -27.16
CA GLU A 133 34.12 -47.11 -28.60
C GLU A 133 32.75 -46.88 -29.33
N ALA A 134 32.78 -46.42 -30.60
CA ALA A 134 31.93 -46.77 -31.80
C ALA A 134 30.36 -46.92 -31.78
N PRO A 135 29.65 -46.85 -32.95
CA PRO A 135 29.83 -46.00 -34.15
C PRO A 135 28.50 -45.49 -34.85
N ALA A 136 28.66 -44.67 -35.91
CA ALA A 136 27.79 -44.56 -37.12
C ALA A 136 26.34 -43.98 -37.05
N THR A 137 25.79 -43.26 -38.05
CA THR A 137 26.27 -42.19 -38.99
C THR A 137 25.07 -41.67 -39.81
N GLU A 138 24.88 -40.35 -39.95
CA GLU A 138 24.30 -39.72 -41.16
C GLU A 138 24.64 -38.21 -41.21
N GLU A 139 24.51 -37.56 -42.37
CA GLU A 139 25.28 -36.34 -42.71
C GLU A 139 24.50 -35.02 -42.63
N ARG A 140 25.14 -33.97 -42.09
CA ARG A 140 25.34 -32.66 -42.76
C ARG A 140 26.22 -31.71 -41.94
N GLU A 141 27.22 -31.12 -42.59
CA GLU A 141 28.14 -30.16 -41.95
C GLU A 141 27.58 -28.73 -41.89
N PRO A 142 27.91 -27.96 -40.83
CA PRO A 142 27.76 -26.50 -40.76
C PRO A 142 29.06 -25.81 -41.22
N ASP A 143 29.08 -24.48 -41.29
CA ASP A 143 30.34 -23.74 -41.29
C ASP A 143 30.24 -22.35 -40.62
N GLN A 144 31.36 -21.85 -40.08
CA GLN A 144 31.49 -20.52 -39.48
C GLN A 144 32.87 -19.88 -39.70
N VAL A 145 32.85 -18.72 -40.35
CA VAL A 145 33.67 -17.53 -40.03
C VAL A 145 35.20 -17.67 -40.03
N LYS A 146 35.86 -17.03 -41.02
CA LYS A 146 36.95 -16.07 -40.74
C LYS A 146 37.26 -15.11 -41.90
N ILE A 147 38.15 -14.17 -41.63
CA ILE A 147 38.37 -12.88 -42.32
C ILE A 147 39.80 -12.83 -42.86
N ASN A 148 40.04 -12.17 -44.00
CA ASN A 148 41.19 -11.25 -44.21
C ASN A 148 41.13 -10.50 -45.56
N THR A 149 41.99 -9.49 -45.70
CA THR A 149 41.92 -8.33 -46.62
C THR A 149 43.06 -8.26 -47.64
N HIS A 150 42.84 -7.58 -48.77
CA HIS A 150 43.72 -6.68 -49.57
C HIS A 150 42.84 -6.18 -50.77
N GLU A 151 43.02 -5.05 -51.47
CA GLU A 151 44.14 -4.11 -51.67
C GLU A 151 43.61 -2.68 -52.06
N GLU A 152 44.50 -1.70 -52.29
CA GLU A 152 44.24 -0.27 -52.62
C GLU A 152 44.97 0.13 -53.95
N PRO A 153 44.96 1.39 -54.47
CA PRO A 153 43.92 2.42 -54.62
C PRO A 153 43.84 2.97 -56.08
N ALA A 154 42.95 3.94 -56.39
CA ALA A 154 42.97 4.69 -57.67
C ALA A 154 42.35 6.12 -57.58
N GLU A 155 42.75 7.01 -58.49
CA GLU A 155 42.65 8.49 -58.39
C GLU A 155 41.30 9.16 -58.71
N VAL A 156 41.23 10.48 -58.46
CA VAL A 156 40.09 11.39 -58.68
C VAL A 156 40.26 12.22 -59.96
N PHE A 157 39.19 12.41 -60.74
CA PHE A 157 39.11 13.48 -61.74
C PHE A 157 37.67 14.03 -61.87
N LEU A 158 37.52 15.34 -62.13
CA LEU A 158 36.22 16.04 -62.20
C LEU A 158 36.01 16.73 -63.56
N PRO A 159 34.83 16.56 -64.20
CA PRO A 159 34.31 17.44 -65.25
C PRO A 159 33.39 18.56 -64.68
N PRO A 160 33.04 19.59 -65.47
CA PRO A 160 32.52 20.87 -64.95
C PRO A 160 30.98 21.02 -64.87
N LEU A 161 30.56 22.16 -64.31
CA LEU A 161 29.18 22.61 -64.08
C LEU A 161 28.48 23.15 -65.35
N GLU A 162 27.16 22.92 -65.45
CA GLU A 162 26.21 23.73 -66.26
C GLU A 162 24.88 23.95 -65.48
N PRO A 163 24.06 24.97 -65.84
CA PRO A 163 23.11 25.60 -64.92
C PRO A 163 21.67 25.03 -64.95
N VAL A 164 20.89 25.36 -63.91
CA VAL A 164 19.46 25.02 -63.80
C VAL A 164 18.61 26.22 -63.35
N GLU A 165 17.72 26.67 -64.23
CA GLU A 165 16.52 27.47 -63.95
C GLU A 165 15.39 26.98 -64.90
N PRO A 166 14.12 27.36 -64.71
CA PRO A 166 13.32 27.04 -63.53
C PRO A 166 11.98 26.38 -63.94
N PHE A 167 11.35 25.58 -63.07
CA PHE A 167 9.99 25.06 -63.34
C PHE A 167 9.00 25.26 -62.19
N GLN A 168 7.74 25.45 -62.56
CA GLN A 168 6.71 26.04 -61.71
C GLN A 168 6.04 25.01 -60.78
N VAL A 169 5.68 25.47 -59.58
CA VAL A 169 4.82 24.72 -58.66
C VAL A 169 3.38 24.79 -59.16
N VAL A 170 2.78 23.63 -59.42
CA VAL A 170 1.34 23.52 -59.71
C VAL A 170 0.56 23.54 -58.40
N HIS A 171 -0.49 24.36 -58.32
CA HIS A 171 -1.40 24.37 -57.18
C HIS A 171 -2.30 23.13 -57.17
N GLU A 172 -2.17 22.29 -56.14
CA GLU A 172 -3.19 21.31 -55.76
C GLU A 172 -4.00 21.87 -54.57
N ALA A 173 -5.33 21.66 -54.58
CA ALA A 173 -6.23 22.27 -53.61
C ALA A 173 -6.05 21.66 -52.20
N PRO A 174 -6.16 22.45 -51.12
CA PRO A 174 -6.09 21.92 -49.77
C PRO A 174 -7.25 20.95 -49.52
N ARG A 175 -6.93 19.71 -49.16
CA ARG A 175 -7.92 18.76 -48.63
C ARG A 175 -8.64 19.38 -47.44
N GLU A 176 -9.96 19.32 -47.42
CA GLU A 176 -10.74 19.62 -46.24
C GLU A 176 -10.35 18.66 -45.11
N VAL A 177 -9.59 19.17 -44.15
CA VAL A 177 -9.51 18.55 -42.83
C VAL A 177 -10.87 18.78 -42.19
N LEU A 178 -11.66 17.71 -42.05
CA LEU A 178 -12.93 17.74 -41.34
C LEU A 178 -12.66 18.10 -39.87
N GLN A 179 -12.65 19.40 -39.57
CA GLN A 179 -12.61 19.89 -38.20
C GLN A 179 -13.92 19.52 -37.53
N ILE A 180 -13.91 18.43 -36.77
CA ILE A 180 -14.91 18.19 -35.75
C ILE A 180 -14.75 19.33 -34.75
N GLU A 181 -15.65 20.32 -34.81
CA GLU A 181 -15.66 21.43 -33.87
C GLU A 181 -15.70 20.88 -32.45
N ALA A 182 -14.61 21.08 -31.70
CA ALA A 182 -14.65 20.91 -30.26
C ALA A 182 -15.69 21.92 -29.73
N PRO A 183 -16.72 21.48 -28.99
CA PRO A 183 -17.87 22.34 -28.67
C PRO A 183 -17.39 23.59 -27.95
N HIS A 184 -17.69 24.76 -28.53
CA HIS A 184 -17.28 26.07 -28.01
C HIS A 184 -17.70 26.23 -26.55
N PHE A 185 -16.76 25.95 -25.63
CA PHE A 185 -17.03 25.97 -24.20
C PHE A 185 -17.07 27.43 -23.73
N ASN A 186 -18.26 28.03 -23.81
CA ASN A 186 -18.50 29.46 -23.59
C ASN A 186 -17.98 29.88 -22.20
N SER A 187 -16.84 30.59 -22.20
CA SER A 187 -16.11 30.98 -21.00
C SER A 187 -16.85 31.98 -20.11
N ASN A 188 -17.97 32.53 -20.60
CA ASN A 188 -18.88 33.40 -19.85
C ASN A 188 -19.87 32.64 -18.94
N ALA A 189 -19.72 31.31 -18.83
CA ALA A 189 -20.31 30.47 -17.80
C ALA A 189 -20.18 31.07 -16.37
N PRO A 190 -21.20 31.64 -15.67
CA PRO A 190 -20.98 32.11 -14.30
C PRO A 190 -20.55 30.91 -13.42
N PRO A 191 -19.56 31.08 -12.54
CA PRO A 191 -18.94 29.96 -11.85
C PRO A 191 -19.99 29.22 -11.00
N PRO A 192 -20.19 27.90 -11.20
CA PRO A 192 -21.40 27.23 -10.71
C PRO A 192 -21.58 27.43 -9.21
N SER A 193 -22.83 27.67 -8.81
CA SER A 193 -23.18 28.11 -7.48
C SER A 193 -22.71 27.10 -6.43
N ARG A 194 -22.60 27.57 -5.18
CA ARG A 194 -22.14 26.73 -4.07
C ARG A 194 -22.98 25.46 -3.91
N ASP A 195 -24.25 25.50 -4.28
CA ASP A 195 -25.17 24.37 -4.18
C ASP A 195 -25.23 23.50 -5.44
N GLU A 196 -24.97 24.05 -6.64
CA GLU A 196 -24.68 23.23 -7.83
C GLU A 196 -23.39 22.45 -7.66
N LYS A 197 -22.31 23.08 -7.15
CA LYS A 197 -21.06 22.39 -6.81
C LYS A 197 -21.26 21.31 -5.75
N LYS A 198 -22.18 21.47 -4.79
CA LYS A 198 -22.59 20.39 -3.87
C LYS A 198 -23.33 19.28 -4.61
N LYS A 199 -24.34 19.61 -5.42
CA LYS A 199 -25.15 18.64 -6.18
C LYS A 199 -24.31 17.82 -7.16
N GLN A 200 -23.38 18.45 -7.88
CA GLN A 200 -22.41 17.79 -8.75
C GLN A 200 -21.53 16.82 -7.95
N ASN A 201 -20.87 17.29 -6.88
CA ASN A 201 -20.04 16.43 -6.02
C ASN A 201 -20.83 15.28 -5.37
N LEU A 202 -22.10 15.49 -5.00
CA LEU A 202 -22.97 14.44 -4.50
C LEU A 202 -23.31 13.41 -5.59
N THR A 203 -23.71 13.87 -6.78
CA THR A 203 -24.07 13.03 -7.92
C THR A 203 -22.90 12.17 -8.37
N THR A 204 -21.72 12.78 -8.55
CA THR A 204 -20.46 12.08 -8.87
C THR A 204 -20.16 11.02 -7.81
N ARG A 205 -20.27 11.34 -6.52
CA ARG A 205 -19.99 10.38 -5.43
C ARG A 205 -21.03 9.26 -5.36
N THR A 206 -22.31 9.53 -5.62
CA THR A 206 -23.34 8.49 -5.69
C THR A 206 -23.10 7.57 -6.88
N LEU A 207 -22.85 8.12 -8.07
CA LEU A 207 -22.57 7.36 -9.30
C LEU A 207 -21.33 6.46 -9.14
N TRP A 208 -20.20 7.00 -8.69
CA TRP A 208 -18.98 6.20 -8.46
C TRP A 208 -19.16 5.17 -7.35
N THR A 209 -20.02 5.41 -6.36
CA THR A 209 -20.36 4.40 -5.34
C THR A 209 -21.11 3.22 -5.96
N PHE A 210 -22.11 3.47 -6.81
CA PHE A 210 -22.80 2.39 -7.53
C PHE A 210 -21.88 1.64 -8.51
N ILE A 211 -21.00 2.35 -9.22
CA ILE A 211 -20.00 1.72 -10.11
C ILE A 211 -19.04 0.82 -9.32
N MET A 212 -18.53 1.27 -8.16
CA MET A 212 -17.65 0.45 -7.31
C MET A 212 -18.37 -0.76 -6.71
N ILE A 213 -19.61 -0.60 -6.24
CA ILE A 213 -20.39 -1.72 -5.67
C ILE A 213 -20.73 -2.74 -6.76
N GLY A 214 -21.23 -2.29 -7.92
CA GLY A 214 -21.55 -3.17 -9.05
C GLY A 214 -20.33 -3.87 -9.61
N GLY A 215 -19.20 -3.15 -9.75
CA GLY A 215 -17.92 -3.73 -10.17
C GLY A 215 -17.37 -4.75 -9.18
N PHE A 216 -17.42 -4.46 -7.87
CA PHE A 216 -17.01 -5.41 -6.84
C PHE A 216 -17.87 -6.68 -6.86
N ILE A 217 -19.20 -6.55 -6.93
CA ILE A 217 -20.12 -7.69 -7.01
C ILE A 217 -19.87 -8.49 -8.30
N GLY A 218 -19.62 -7.83 -9.43
CA GLY A 218 -19.23 -8.49 -10.68
C GLY A 218 -17.95 -9.32 -10.53
N LEU A 219 -16.89 -8.75 -9.94
CA LEU A 219 -15.63 -9.46 -9.69
C LEU A 219 -15.81 -10.63 -8.71
N LEU A 220 -16.67 -10.47 -7.69
CA LEU A 220 -17.02 -11.53 -6.73
C LEU A 220 -17.81 -12.69 -7.37
N LEU A 221 -18.60 -12.41 -8.41
CA LEU A 221 -19.29 -13.45 -9.19
C LEU A 221 -18.40 -14.09 -10.26
N LEU A 222 -17.41 -13.37 -10.77
CA LEU A 222 -16.50 -13.84 -11.83
C LEU A 222 -15.48 -14.87 -11.35
N GLY A 223 -14.99 -14.79 -10.10
CA GLY A 223 -14.13 -15.84 -9.55
C GLY A 223 -13.05 -15.39 -8.57
N HIS A 224 -12.45 -16.38 -7.91
CA HIS A 224 -11.30 -16.22 -7.01
C HIS A 224 -10.17 -15.41 -7.67
N ALA A 225 -9.80 -15.74 -8.91
CA ALA A 225 -8.76 -15.05 -9.66
C ALA A 225 -9.03 -13.54 -9.83
N TYR A 226 -10.28 -13.15 -10.10
CA TYR A 226 -10.67 -11.76 -10.31
C TYR A 226 -10.61 -10.94 -9.02
N LEU A 227 -10.97 -11.55 -7.87
CA LEU A 227 -10.79 -10.92 -6.56
C LEU A 227 -9.31 -10.84 -6.14
N ILE A 228 -8.49 -11.82 -6.48
CA ILE A 228 -7.03 -11.76 -6.29
C ILE A 228 -6.45 -10.60 -7.11
N ILE A 229 -6.79 -10.49 -8.40
CA ILE A 229 -6.37 -9.38 -9.26
C ILE A 229 -6.84 -8.02 -8.69
N LEU A 230 -8.05 -7.93 -8.15
CA LEU A 230 -8.54 -6.73 -7.47
C LEU A 230 -7.68 -6.37 -6.26
N VAL A 231 -7.34 -7.32 -5.39
CA VAL A 231 -6.46 -7.09 -4.23
C VAL A 231 -5.06 -6.67 -4.70
N MET A 232 -4.50 -7.34 -5.71
CA MET A 232 -3.21 -7.01 -6.33
C MET A 232 -3.19 -5.57 -6.90
N LEU A 233 -4.28 -5.12 -7.51
CA LEU A 233 -4.44 -3.75 -8.01
C LEU A 233 -4.59 -2.74 -6.85
N CYS A 234 -5.39 -3.05 -5.84
CA CYS A 234 -5.58 -2.19 -4.67
C CYS A 234 -4.27 -1.96 -3.91
N GLN A 235 -3.49 -3.01 -3.62
CA GLN A 235 -2.19 -2.87 -2.96
C GLN A 235 -1.21 -2.01 -3.77
N THR A 236 -1.21 -2.11 -5.11
CA THR A 236 -0.33 -1.32 -5.98
C THR A 236 -0.73 0.16 -5.97
N LEU A 237 -2.03 0.48 -5.91
CA LEU A 237 -2.51 1.85 -5.76
C LEU A 237 -2.16 2.44 -4.38
N VAL A 238 -2.35 1.69 -3.29
CA VAL A 238 -1.96 2.11 -1.92
C VAL A 238 -0.44 2.29 -1.83
N TYR A 239 0.35 1.32 -2.30
CA TYR A 239 1.81 1.41 -2.28
C TYR A 239 2.33 2.61 -3.07
N ARG A 240 1.72 2.91 -4.24
CA ARG A 240 2.01 4.11 -5.03
C ARG A 240 1.68 5.41 -4.29
N GLU A 241 0.53 5.49 -3.61
CA GLU A 241 0.15 6.66 -2.80
C GLU A 241 1.11 6.88 -1.64
N VAL A 242 1.37 5.84 -0.84
CA VAL A 242 2.24 5.90 0.34
C VAL A 242 3.68 6.23 -0.03
N THR A 243 4.27 5.58 -1.05
CA THR A 243 5.64 5.88 -1.49
C THR A 243 5.79 7.24 -2.17
N ALA A 244 4.74 7.75 -2.84
CA ALA A 244 4.77 9.09 -3.43
C ALA A 244 4.94 10.18 -2.37
N LEU A 245 4.30 10.05 -1.19
CA LEU A 245 4.43 11.03 -0.10
C LEU A 245 5.88 11.19 0.37
N PHE A 246 6.60 10.09 0.56
CA PHE A 246 8.02 10.12 0.95
C PHE A 246 8.93 10.65 -0.18
N SER A 247 8.62 10.33 -1.44
CA SER A 247 9.36 10.83 -2.62
C SER A 247 9.18 12.34 -2.89
N LEU A 248 8.21 13.00 -2.23
CA LEU A 248 7.90 14.42 -2.44
C LEU A 248 8.50 15.35 -1.38
N LYS A 249 8.90 14.85 -0.21
CA LYS A 249 9.27 15.69 0.95
C LYS A 249 10.72 15.51 1.40
N GLY A 250 11.66 15.78 0.49
CA GLY A 250 13.04 16.06 0.88
C GLY A 250 13.08 17.33 1.75
N THR A 251 13.47 17.19 3.01
CA THR A 251 13.52 18.32 3.95
C THR A 251 14.67 19.27 3.55
N PRO A 252 14.43 20.58 3.36
CA PRO A 252 15.52 21.54 3.29
C PRO A 252 16.26 21.55 4.62
N GLN A 253 17.60 21.50 4.59
CA GLN A 253 18.39 21.61 5.81
C GLN A 253 18.49 23.09 6.22
N PRO A 254 18.18 23.46 7.47
CA PRO A 254 18.39 24.83 7.93
C PRO A 254 19.89 25.12 7.93
N GLY A 255 20.33 25.98 7.00
CA GLY A 255 21.75 26.33 6.81
C GLY A 255 22.24 26.24 5.37
N PHE A 256 21.55 25.55 4.46
CA PHE A 256 21.93 25.49 3.04
C PHE A 256 20.96 26.28 2.15
N SER A 257 21.43 27.38 1.58
CA SER A 257 20.64 28.33 0.79
C SER A 257 20.45 27.88 -0.67
N GLU A 258 19.86 26.70 -0.85
CA GLU A 258 19.63 26.14 -2.19
C GLU A 258 18.67 27.01 -3.00
N ARG A 259 19.22 27.65 -4.03
CA ARG A 259 18.48 28.45 -5.02
C ARG A 259 17.36 27.60 -5.61
N ARG A 260 16.11 28.00 -5.35
CA ARG A 260 14.90 27.43 -5.96
C ARG A 260 14.78 27.82 -7.44
N ASN A 261 15.74 27.38 -8.25
CA ASN A 261 15.76 27.63 -9.69
C ASN A 261 14.72 26.74 -10.38
N GLY A 262 13.97 27.29 -11.33
CA GLY A 262 12.72 26.72 -11.84
C GLY A 262 12.88 25.55 -12.83
N ASN A 263 13.93 24.73 -12.72
CA ASN A 263 14.23 23.67 -13.68
C ASN A 263 14.04 22.27 -13.06
N GLY A 264 13.53 21.33 -13.86
CA GLY A 264 13.12 20.01 -13.39
C GLY A 264 14.24 18.98 -13.19
N ASN A 265 13.85 17.79 -12.74
CA ASN A 265 14.63 16.54 -12.80
C ASN A 265 15.91 16.40 -11.94
N GLY A 266 15.92 17.00 -10.74
CA GLY A 266 16.78 16.55 -9.62
C GLY A 266 16.34 15.22 -8.95
N LYS A 267 15.42 14.45 -9.54
CA LYS A 267 14.91 13.18 -8.98
C LYS A 267 15.73 12.01 -9.49
N ASP A 268 16.52 11.40 -8.62
CA ASP A 268 17.30 10.20 -8.93
C ASP A 268 16.39 9.09 -9.51
N PRO A 269 16.52 8.72 -10.80
CA PRO A 269 15.65 7.72 -11.41
C PRO A 269 15.83 6.34 -10.77
N TRP A 270 17.06 6.01 -10.37
CA TRP A 270 17.42 4.72 -9.77
C TRP A 270 16.61 4.46 -8.49
N SER A 271 16.49 5.50 -7.65
CA SER A 271 15.73 5.43 -6.41
C SER A 271 14.26 5.06 -6.63
N LYS A 272 13.63 5.50 -7.73
CA LYS A 272 12.25 5.10 -8.06
C LYS A 272 12.17 3.66 -8.58
N THR A 273 13.07 3.28 -9.48
CA THR A 273 13.13 1.92 -10.04
C THR A 273 13.35 0.89 -8.93
N LEU A 274 14.24 1.19 -7.99
CA LEU A 274 14.59 0.35 -6.86
C LEU A 274 13.42 0.14 -5.87
N ASN A 275 12.59 1.16 -5.64
CA ASN A 275 11.37 1.00 -4.82
C ASN A 275 10.42 -0.03 -5.46
N TRP A 276 10.16 0.10 -6.78
CA TRP A 276 9.32 -0.85 -7.52
C TRP A 276 9.96 -2.24 -7.65
N TYR A 277 11.29 -2.32 -7.67
CA TYR A 277 12.02 -3.59 -7.62
C TYR A 277 11.75 -4.33 -6.30
N PHE A 278 11.93 -3.68 -5.14
CA PHE A 278 11.61 -4.30 -3.85
C PHE A 278 10.12 -4.67 -3.74
N PHE A 279 9.21 -3.86 -4.28
CA PHE A 279 7.79 -4.23 -4.40
C PHE A 279 7.58 -5.52 -5.20
N ALA A 280 8.18 -5.62 -6.40
CA ALA A 280 8.09 -6.81 -7.25
C ALA A 280 8.67 -8.05 -6.56
N VAL A 281 9.83 -7.96 -5.91
CA VAL A 281 10.47 -9.07 -5.21
C VAL A 281 9.69 -9.53 -3.97
N THR A 282 9.13 -8.60 -3.17
CA THR A 282 8.27 -8.98 -2.04
C THR A 282 6.97 -9.64 -2.49
N ASN A 283 6.38 -9.16 -3.59
CA ASN A 283 5.22 -9.80 -4.22
C ASN A 283 5.55 -11.20 -4.71
N TYR A 284 6.65 -11.35 -5.47
CA TYR A 284 7.17 -12.61 -5.97
C TYR A 284 7.28 -13.63 -4.83
N PHE A 285 8.00 -13.29 -3.75
CA PHE A 285 8.23 -14.19 -2.62
C PHE A 285 6.91 -14.67 -2.00
N LEU A 286 6.04 -13.74 -1.60
CA LEU A 286 4.82 -14.04 -0.83
C LEU A 286 3.74 -14.72 -1.67
N TYR A 287 3.41 -14.18 -2.85
CA TYR A 287 2.37 -14.76 -3.69
C TYR A 287 2.86 -16.04 -4.40
N GLY A 288 4.17 -16.18 -4.63
CA GLY A 288 4.78 -17.43 -5.12
C GLY A 288 4.61 -18.59 -4.14
N GLU A 289 4.90 -18.40 -2.84
CA GLU A 289 4.64 -19.43 -1.82
C GLU A 289 3.15 -19.83 -1.77
N SER A 290 2.22 -18.87 -1.86
CA SER A 290 0.78 -19.17 -1.95
C SER A 290 0.45 -20.00 -3.21
N ILE A 291 0.92 -19.58 -4.39
CA ILE A 291 0.61 -20.26 -5.66
C ILE A 291 1.17 -21.70 -5.66
N ILE A 292 2.40 -21.89 -5.18
CA ILE A 292 3.04 -23.20 -5.05
C ILE A 292 2.28 -24.08 -4.04
N TYR A 293 1.75 -23.52 -2.96
CA TYR A 293 0.97 -24.25 -1.95
C TYR A 293 -0.38 -24.73 -2.48
N TYR A 294 -1.22 -23.82 -2.99
CA TYR A 294 -2.59 -24.16 -3.43
C TYR A 294 -2.60 -24.91 -4.77
N PHE A 295 -1.78 -24.49 -5.74
CA PHE A 295 -1.81 -25.02 -7.12
C PHE A 295 -0.67 -26.00 -7.41
N LYS A 296 -0.13 -26.67 -6.38
CA LYS A 296 1.01 -27.60 -6.48
C LYS A 296 0.87 -28.60 -7.64
N HIS A 297 -0.33 -29.15 -7.85
CA HIS A 297 -0.56 -30.16 -8.89
C HIS A 297 -0.41 -29.62 -10.31
N VAL A 298 -0.73 -28.33 -10.53
CA VAL A 298 -0.51 -27.64 -11.80
C VAL A 298 0.97 -27.25 -11.92
N VAL A 299 1.51 -26.60 -10.88
CA VAL A 299 2.87 -26.04 -10.87
C VAL A 299 3.97 -27.11 -11.01
N PHE A 300 3.80 -28.29 -10.42
CA PHE A 300 4.74 -29.41 -10.56
C PHE A 300 4.48 -30.29 -11.81
N SER A 301 3.42 -30.01 -12.60
CA SER A 301 3.16 -30.74 -13.87
C SER A 301 3.88 -30.11 -15.08
N ASP A 302 4.21 -28.82 -15.00
CA ASP A 302 4.97 -28.10 -16.05
C ASP A 302 6.47 -28.14 -15.73
N ALA A 303 7.29 -28.61 -16.67
CA ALA A 303 8.72 -28.77 -16.48
C ALA A 303 9.49 -27.44 -16.30
N GLN A 304 8.99 -26.33 -16.85
CA GLN A 304 9.58 -25.00 -16.69
C GLN A 304 9.22 -24.42 -15.31
N LEU A 305 7.95 -24.57 -14.89
CA LEU A 305 7.48 -24.11 -13.58
C LEU A 305 8.02 -24.97 -12.42
N HIS A 306 8.30 -26.24 -12.65
CA HIS A 306 8.87 -27.14 -11.64
C HIS A 306 10.20 -26.62 -11.08
N ALA A 307 11.15 -26.25 -11.95
CA ALA A 307 12.47 -25.74 -11.54
C ALA A 307 12.39 -24.40 -10.79
N PHE A 308 11.44 -23.55 -11.18
CA PHE A 308 11.11 -22.30 -10.51
C PHE A 308 10.55 -22.54 -9.10
N ALA A 309 9.58 -23.46 -8.98
CA ALA A 309 8.87 -23.74 -7.73
C ALA A 309 9.74 -24.41 -6.67
N THR A 310 10.58 -25.39 -7.05
CA THR A 310 11.52 -26.03 -6.12
C THR A 310 12.57 -25.07 -5.59
N ASN A 311 13.00 -24.11 -6.41
CA ASN A 311 14.03 -23.12 -6.05
C ASN A 311 13.47 -21.76 -5.61
N HIS A 312 12.14 -21.64 -5.44
CA HIS A 312 11.45 -20.36 -5.21
C HIS A 312 12.07 -19.51 -4.08
N ARG A 313 12.43 -20.16 -2.97
CA ARG A 313 13.01 -19.52 -1.79
C ARG A 313 14.42 -18.98 -2.04
N ILE A 314 15.28 -19.76 -2.70
CA ILE A 314 16.65 -19.32 -3.01
C ILE A 314 16.65 -18.24 -4.10
N ILE A 315 15.78 -18.35 -5.12
CA ILE A 315 15.57 -17.30 -6.12
C ILE A 315 15.09 -16.00 -5.46
N SER A 316 14.10 -16.07 -4.55
CA SER A 316 13.59 -14.91 -3.80
C SER A 316 14.69 -14.22 -2.99
N PHE A 317 15.52 -15.00 -2.29
CA PHE A 317 16.65 -14.49 -1.51
C PHE A 317 17.73 -13.85 -2.39
N THR A 318 18.08 -14.47 -3.52
CA THR A 318 19.02 -13.92 -4.50
C THR A 318 18.50 -12.62 -5.10
N LEU A 319 17.22 -12.55 -5.50
CA LEU A 319 16.59 -11.33 -6.01
C LEU A 319 16.60 -10.20 -4.97
N TYR A 320 16.27 -10.49 -3.72
CA TYR A 320 16.36 -9.49 -2.63
C TYR A 320 17.80 -9.01 -2.42
N THR A 321 18.77 -9.92 -2.45
CA THR A 321 20.20 -9.61 -2.30
C THR A 321 20.71 -8.74 -3.44
N ILE A 322 20.31 -9.01 -4.69
CA ILE A 322 20.61 -8.15 -5.86
C ILE A 322 20.04 -6.74 -5.64
N GLY A 323 18.80 -6.62 -5.14
CA GLY A 323 18.20 -5.32 -4.80
C GLY A 323 18.95 -4.60 -3.68
N PHE A 324 19.41 -5.32 -2.66
CA PHE A 324 20.20 -4.76 -1.56
C PHE A 324 21.58 -4.26 -2.02
N VAL A 325 22.30 -5.05 -2.85
CA VAL A 325 23.55 -4.60 -3.47
C VAL A 325 23.30 -3.40 -4.39
N GLY A 326 22.23 -3.41 -5.18
CA GLY A 326 21.78 -2.29 -6.01
C GLY A 326 21.35 -1.03 -5.22
N PHE A 327 20.98 -1.18 -3.95
CA PHE A 327 20.81 -0.04 -3.03
C PHE A 327 22.17 0.49 -2.58
N VAL A 328 23.05 -0.38 -2.06
CA VAL A 328 24.36 0.00 -1.52
C VAL A 328 25.24 0.67 -2.57
N THR A 329 25.28 0.15 -3.81
CA THR A 329 26.03 0.76 -4.92
C THR A 329 25.46 2.11 -5.38
N SER A 330 24.20 2.42 -5.02
CA SER A 330 23.57 3.71 -5.35
C SER A 330 23.79 4.81 -4.32
N LEU A 331 24.46 4.52 -3.20
CA LEU A 331 24.65 5.48 -2.11
C LEU A 331 25.53 6.66 -2.54
N LYS A 332 24.99 7.88 -2.46
CA LYS A 332 25.64 9.12 -2.89
C LYS A 332 26.00 9.98 -1.69
N LYS A 333 27.27 10.35 -1.57
CA LYS A 333 27.77 11.23 -0.50
C LYS A 333 26.96 12.54 -0.47
N GLY A 334 26.47 12.91 0.71
CA GLY A 334 25.51 14.00 0.91
C GLY A 334 24.04 13.55 1.05
N TYR A 335 23.62 12.50 0.34
CA TYR A 335 22.22 12.04 0.30
C TYR A 335 21.90 10.85 1.23
N LEU A 336 22.89 10.29 1.92
CA LEU A 336 22.77 9.06 2.74
C LEU A 336 21.53 9.07 3.66
N LYS A 337 21.31 10.14 4.44
CA LYS A 337 20.17 10.23 5.38
C LYS A 337 18.80 10.15 4.67
N GLN A 338 18.70 10.68 3.45
CA GLN A 338 17.49 10.57 2.63
C GLN A 338 17.36 9.17 2.01
N GLN A 339 18.46 8.58 1.52
CA GLN A 339 18.47 7.25 0.92
C GLN A 339 18.14 6.14 1.94
N PHE A 340 18.80 6.12 3.10
CA PHE A 340 18.47 5.18 4.19
C PHE A 340 17.08 5.43 4.77
N GLY A 341 16.65 6.68 4.88
CA GLY A 341 15.27 7.02 5.29
C GLY A 341 14.23 6.45 4.33
N LEU A 342 14.42 6.65 3.02
CA LEU A 342 13.53 6.08 2.00
C LEU A 342 13.57 4.55 1.98
N PHE A 343 14.74 3.93 2.10
CA PHE A 343 14.88 2.47 2.19
C PHE A 343 14.08 1.89 3.36
N CYS A 344 14.15 2.53 4.53
CA CYS A 344 13.34 2.17 5.71
C CYS A 344 11.83 2.33 5.42
N TRP A 345 11.40 3.47 4.88
CA TRP A 345 10.00 3.71 4.53
C TRP A 345 9.46 2.73 3.49
N VAL A 346 10.27 2.33 2.52
CA VAL A 346 9.93 1.30 1.53
C VAL A 346 9.68 -0.04 2.23
N HIS A 347 10.62 -0.51 3.05
CA HIS A 347 10.48 -1.81 3.72
C HIS A 347 9.31 -1.82 4.73
N MET A 348 9.06 -0.71 5.44
CA MET A 348 7.88 -0.55 6.29
C MET A 348 6.57 -0.53 5.47
N SER A 349 6.55 0.11 4.30
CA SER A 349 5.40 0.09 3.40
C SER A 349 5.13 -1.31 2.84
N LEU A 350 6.18 -2.07 2.52
CA LEU A 350 6.08 -3.45 2.05
C LEU A 350 5.55 -4.39 3.14
N LEU A 351 6.06 -4.27 4.37
CA LEU A 351 5.56 -5.00 5.53
C LEU A 351 4.07 -4.74 5.79
N LEU A 352 3.65 -3.46 5.79
CA LEU A 352 2.27 -3.10 6.13
C LEU A 352 1.26 -3.37 4.98
N ILE A 353 1.67 -3.24 3.72
CA ILE A 353 0.76 -3.31 2.56
C ILE A 353 0.80 -4.68 1.89
N VAL A 354 1.98 -5.25 1.62
CA VAL A 354 2.08 -6.49 0.81
C VAL A 354 1.81 -7.73 1.67
N VAL A 355 2.28 -7.77 2.92
CA VAL A 355 2.00 -8.91 3.82
C VAL A 355 0.51 -8.96 4.19
N SER A 356 -0.13 -7.81 4.46
CA SER A 356 -1.57 -7.76 4.74
C SER A 356 -2.40 -8.15 3.51
N SER A 357 -1.99 -7.73 2.30
CA SER A 357 -2.64 -8.12 1.04
C SER A 357 -2.46 -9.61 0.72
N HIS A 358 -1.28 -10.19 1.01
CA HIS A 358 -1.04 -11.63 0.93
C HIS A 358 -1.95 -12.42 1.88
N PHE A 359 -2.16 -11.96 3.12
CA PHE A 359 -3.13 -12.55 4.03
C PHE A 359 -4.58 -12.41 3.54
N VAL A 360 -4.96 -11.27 2.95
CA VAL A 360 -6.27 -11.09 2.29
C VAL A 360 -6.45 -12.09 1.14
N VAL A 361 -5.42 -12.30 0.30
CA VAL A 361 -5.44 -13.30 -0.78
C VAL A 361 -5.52 -14.73 -0.24
N ASN A 362 -4.80 -15.06 0.84
CA ASN A 362 -4.93 -16.38 1.46
C ASN A 362 -6.35 -16.60 2.03
N ASN A 363 -7.03 -15.57 2.58
CA ASN A 363 -8.44 -15.67 2.94
C ASN A 363 -9.35 -15.95 1.74
N ILE A 364 -9.06 -15.35 0.56
CA ILE A 364 -9.78 -15.65 -0.69
C ILE A 364 -9.57 -17.12 -1.08
N LEU A 365 -8.34 -17.62 -1.03
CA LEU A 365 -7.97 -18.99 -1.43
C LEU A 365 -8.56 -20.07 -0.51
N GLU A 366 -8.70 -19.80 0.80
CA GLU A 366 -9.38 -20.67 1.78
C GLU A 366 -10.93 -20.65 1.64
N GLY A 367 -11.48 -19.76 0.81
CA GLY A 367 -12.90 -19.68 0.48
C GLY A 367 -13.45 -18.25 0.62
N LEU A 368 -14.20 -17.79 -0.40
CA LEU A 368 -14.64 -16.39 -0.54
C LEU A 368 -15.34 -15.80 0.68
N ILE A 369 -16.01 -16.61 1.50
CA ILE A 369 -16.69 -16.18 2.72
C ILE A 369 -15.74 -15.55 3.76
N TRP A 370 -14.48 -16.00 3.83
CA TRP A 370 -13.46 -15.46 4.73
C TRP A 370 -12.90 -14.12 4.25
N PHE A 371 -13.06 -13.79 2.97
CA PHE A 371 -12.80 -12.44 2.48
C PHE A 371 -14.04 -11.55 2.60
N TRP A 372 -15.15 -12.00 2.01
CA TRP A 372 -16.35 -11.21 1.78
C TRP A 372 -17.06 -10.80 3.07
N VAL A 373 -17.31 -11.75 3.98
CA VAL A 373 -18.05 -11.44 5.20
C VAL A 373 -17.24 -10.46 6.07
N PRO A 374 -15.97 -10.75 6.46
CA PRO A 374 -15.11 -9.79 7.18
C PRO A 374 -14.99 -8.41 6.53
N ALA A 375 -14.79 -8.31 5.21
CA ALA A 375 -14.70 -7.03 4.52
C ALA A 375 -16.02 -6.24 4.59
N SER A 376 -17.16 -6.93 4.49
CA SER A 376 -18.49 -6.34 4.66
C SER A 376 -18.77 -5.91 6.11
N LEU A 377 -18.22 -6.58 7.13
CA LEU A 377 -18.37 -6.16 8.54
C LEU A 377 -17.72 -4.79 8.79
N VAL A 378 -16.57 -4.51 8.18
CA VAL A 378 -15.90 -3.20 8.29
C VAL A 378 -16.72 -2.10 7.62
N ILE A 379 -17.26 -2.36 6.42
CA ILE A 379 -18.13 -1.42 5.69
C ILE A 379 -19.41 -1.14 6.49
N CYS A 380 -20.05 -2.20 7.00
CA CYS A 380 -21.22 -2.17 7.87
C CYS A 380 -20.96 -1.32 9.13
N ASN A 381 -19.83 -1.57 9.81
CA ASN A 381 -19.44 -0.84 11.01
C ASN A 381 -19.24 0.65 10.75
N ASP A 382 -18.54 1.05 9.69
CA ASP A 382 -18.37 2.46 9.35
C ASP A 382 -19.71 3.14 8.99
N CYS A 383 -20.63 2.43 8.32
CA CYS A 383 -21.98 2.91 8.05
C CYS A 383 -22.81 3.12 9.32
N PHE A 384 -22.83 2.15 10.24
CA PHE A 384 -23.56 2.30 11.51
C PHE A 384 -22.89 3.28 12.48
N ALA A 385 -21.56 3.38 12.49
CA ALA A 385 -20.84 4.39 13.28
C ALA A 385 -21.18 5.81 12.85
N TYR A 386 -21.36 6.02 11.54
CA TYR A 386 -21.85 7.28 10.98
C TYR A 386 -23.33 7.53 11.34
N LEU A 387 -24.20 6.53 11.17
CA LEU A 387 -25.64 6.66 11.45
C LEU A 387 -25.90 6.95 12.94
N CYS A 388 -25.45 6.06 13.83
CA CYS A 388 -25.60 6.20 15.27
C CYS A 388 -24.85 7.43 15.81
N GLY A 389 -23.71 7.80 15.20
CA GLY A 389 -22.95 8.99 15.53
C GLY A 389 -23.67 10.31 15.17
N ILE A 390 -24.59 10.31 14.20
CA ILE A 390 -25.44 11.48 13.90
C ILE A 390 -26.69 11.50 14.78
N THR A 391 -27.32 10.35 15.05
CA THR A 391 -28.58 10.31 15.81
C THR A 391 -28.41 10.40 17.32
N LEU A 392 -27.30 9.86 17.86
CA LEU A 392 -27.05 9.76 19.31
C LEU A 392 -25.70 10.36 19.74
N GLY A 393 -24.81 10.67 18.81
CA GLY A 393 -23.44 11.13 19.10
C GLY A 393 -23.40 12.45 19.86
N ARG A 394 -22.67 12.48 20.98
CA ARG A 394 -22.46 13.67 21.83
C ARG A 394 -21.02 13.77 22.33
N THR A 395 -20.37 12.66 22.64
CA THR A 395 -19.00 12.63 23.17
C THR A 395 -17.99 12.25 22.08
N PRO A 396 -16.95 13.07 21.82
CA PRO A 396 -15.94 12.76 20.82
C PRO A 396 -14.99 11.65 21.33
N LEU A 397 -14.67 10.69 20.47
CA LEU A 397 -13.93 9.48 20.84
C LEU A 397 -12.41 9.70 20.94
N ILE A 398 -11.81 10.51 20.05
CA ILE A 398 -10.38 10.88 20.07
C ILE A 398 -10.20 12.33 19.59
N LYS A 399 -9.38 13.15 20.28
CA LYS A 399 -9.05 14.54 19.89
C LYS A 399 -8.61 14.67 18.42
N LEU A 400 -7.84 13.70 17.92
CA LEU A 400 -7.34 13.59 16.56
C LEU A 400 -8.45 13.45 15.49
N SER A 401 -9.62 12.96 15.85
CA SER A 401 -10.76 12.73 14.95
C SER A 401 -12.08 13.17 15.62
N PRO A 402 -12.30 14.49 15.81
CA PRO A 402 -13.39 15.04 16.63
C PRO A 402 -14.80 14.85 16.01
N LYS A 403 -14.92 14.10 14.91
CA LYS A 403 -16.18 13.71 14.27
C LYS A 403 -16.60 12.27 14.56
N LYS A 404 -15.71 11.43 15.09
CA LYS A 404 -16.04 10.07 15.56
C LYS A 404 -16.45 10.16 17.02
N THR A 405 -17.62 9.61 17.36
CA THR A 405 -18.27 9.72 18.69
C THR A 405 -18.34 8.38 19.42
N VAL A 406 -18.31 8.38 20.75
CA VAL A 406 -18.37 7.15 21.57
C VAL A 406 -19.71 6.44 21.38
N GLU A 407 -20.82 7.18 21.35
CA GLU A 407 -22.17 6.61 21.18
C GLU A 407 -22.34 5.98 19.80
N GLY A 408 -21.76 6.61 18.76
CA GLY A 408 -21.71 6.05 17.41
C GLY A 408 -20.90 4.75 17.34
N PHE A 409 -19.74 4.69 18.01
CA PHE A 409 -18.89 3.51 18.07
C PHE A 409 -19.57 2.33 18.79
N LEU A 410 -20.20 2.59 19.95
CA LEU A 410 -20.93 1.56 20.70
C LEU A 410 -22.22 1.11 19.98
N GLY A 411 -22.92 2.01 19.27
CA GLY A 411 -24.05 1.64 18.42
C GLY A 411 -23.63 0.76 17.25
N ALA A 412 -22.50 1.09 16.60
CA ALA A 412 -21.94 0.31 15.50
C ALA A 412 -21.57 -1.12 15.91
N PHE A 413 -21.03 -1.31 17.11
CA PHE A 413 -20.71 -2.63 17.66
C PHE A 413 -21.92 -3.57 17.67
N TRP A 414 -23.02 -3.16 18.32
CA TRP A 414 -24.23 -3.98 18.39
C TRP A 414 -24.89 -4.20 17.03
N CYS A 415 -24.96 -3.17 16.18
CA CYS A 415 -25.49 -3.31 14.82
C CYS A 415 -24.63 -4.26 13.96
N THR A 416 -23.31 -4.23 14.10
CA THR A 416 -22.39 -5.11 13.34
C THR A 416 -22.43 -6.55 13.83
N MET A 417 -22.69 -6.81 15.11
CA MET A 417 -22.94 -8.17 15.62
C MET A 417 -24.26 -8.76 15.09
N VAL A 418 -25.34 -7.98 15.05
CA VAL A 418 -26.60 -8.43 14.45
C VAL A 418 -26.44 -8.65 12.94
N PHE A 419 -25.75 -7.75 12.25
CA PHE A 419 -25.44 -7.90 10.84
C PHE A 419 -24.57 -9.13 10.55
N SER A 420 -23.51 -9.40 11.33
CA SER A 420 -22.61 -10.54 11.07
C SER A 420 -23.33 -11.88 11.16
N LEU A 421 -24.23 -12.05 12.13
CA LEU A 421 -25.06 -13.24 12.24
C LEU A 421 -26.00 -13.41 11.03
N LEU A 422 -26.75 -12.37 10.66
CA LEU A 422 -27.71 -12.44 9.54
C LEU A 422 -27.01 -12.63 8.18
N TRP A 423 -25.93 -11.90 7.95
CA TRP A 423 -25.16 -11.92 6.70
C TRP A 423 -24.39 -13.23 6.55
N GLY A 424 -23.73 -13.68 7.62
CA GLY A 424 -23.06 -14.98 7.66
C GLY A 424 -24.02 -16.16 7.49
N ALA A 425 -25.19 -16.13 8.14
CA ALA A 425 -26.25 -17.14 7.97
C ALA A 425 -26.78 -17.22 6.52
N TYR A 426 -26.78 -16.11 5.79
CA TYR A 426 -27.12 -16.08 4.37
C TYR A 426 -26.00 -16.66 3.51
N PHE A 427 -24.77 -16.15 3.63
CA PHE A 427 -23.67 -16.54 2.74
C PHE A 427 -23.13 -17.96 2.98
N MET A 428 -23.25 -18.52 4.19
CA MET A 428 -22.86 -19.92 4.46
C MET A 428 -23.69 -20.97 3.70
N ARG A 429 -24.80 -20.58 3.06
CA ARG A 429 -25.69 -21.48 2.30
C ARG A 429 -25.14 -21.82 0.90
N PHE A 430 -24.15 -21.08 0.41
CA PHE A 430 -23.64 -21.21 -0.95
C PHE A 430 -22.28 -21.93 -0.96
N LYS A 431 -22.20 -23.12 -1.57
CA LYS A 431 -20.95 -23.90 -1.68
C LYS A 431 -19.79 -23.06 -2.24
N TYR A 432 -20.07 -22.30 -3.31
CA TYR A 432 -19.14 -21.35 -3.94
C TYR A 432 -18.52 -20.30 -2.98
N MET A 433 -19.16 -20.01 -1.84
CA MET A 433 -18.62 -19.09 -0.83
C MET A 433 -17.76 -19.81 0.22
N ILE A 434 -18.12 -21.04 0.60
CA ILE A 434 -17.53 -21.77 1.74
C ILE A 434 -16.48 -22.81 1.36
N CYS A 435 -16.39 -23.19 0.09
CA CYS A 435 -15.37 -24.11 -0.41
C CYS A 435 -14.04 -23.37 -0.65
N PRO A 436 -12.89 -23.99 -0.30
CA PRO A 436 -11.58 -23.48 -0.71
C PRO A 436 -11.40 -23.61 -2.22
N VAL A 437 -10.45 -22.87 -2.79
CA VAL A 437 -10.16 -22.94 -4.23
C VAL A 437 -9.40 -24.23 -4.58
N HIS A 438 -9.77 -24.82 -5.72
CA HIS A 438 -9.00 -25.87 -6.38
C HIS A 438 -8.54 -25.40 -7.78
N ASP A 439 -9.42 -24.73 -8.52
CA ASP A 439 -9.12 -24.12 -9.82
C ASP A 439 -9.41 -22.61 -9.82
N LEU A 440 -8.51 -21.82 -10.39
CA LEU A 440 -8.66 -20.35 -10.46
C LEU A 440 -9.82 -19.88 -11.34
N GLY A 441 -10.30 -20.72 -12.26
CA GLY A 441 -11.36 -20.41 -13.23
C GLY A 441 -12.79 -20.52 -12.70
N VAL A 442 -13.01 -20.95 -11.44
CA VAL A 442 -14.37 -21.16 -10.91
C VAL A 442 -15.11 -19.83 -10.66
N ASN A 443 -16.31 -19.73 -11.24
CA ASN A 443 -17.21 -18.59 -11.14
C ASN A 443 -18.52 -18.97 -10.42
N ALA A 444 -19.38 -18.00 -10.11
CA ALA A 444 -20.61 -18.21 -9.34
C ALA A 444 -21.67 -19.11 -10.01
N TRP A 445 -21.52 -19.43 -11.30
CA TRP A 445 -22.39 -20.35 -12.05
C TRP A 445 -21.76 -21.74 -12.24
N SER A 446 -20.54 -21.93 -11.73
CA SER A 446 -19.85 -23.22 -11.73
C SER A 446 -20.39 -24.09 -10.58
N ASN A 447 -20.75 -25.34 -10.87
CA ASN A 447 -21.17 -26.29 -9.83
C ASN A 447 -19.93 -26.75 -9.01
N VAL A 448 -19.60 -25.99 -7.97
CA VAL A 448 -18.51 -26.29 -7.04
C VAL A 448 -19.02 -27.22 -5.95
N ASP A 449 -18.55 -28.46 -5.96
CA ASP A 449 -18.76 -29.45 -4.91
C ASP A 449 -17.46 -29.68 -4.11
N CYS A 450 -17.56 -29.49 -2.79
CA CYS A 450 -16.51 -29.80 -1.82
C CYS A 450 -17.13 -30.38 -0.54
N VAL A 451 -16.30 -30.97 0.33
CA VAL A 451 -16.69 -31.26 1.72
C VAL A 451 -16.55 -29.97 2.53
N PRO A 452 -17.64 -29.36 3.05
CA PRO A 452 -17.54 -28.10 3.78
C PRO A 452 -16.82 -28.28 5.12
N ASN A 453 -16.01 -27.30 5.52
CA ASN A 453 -15.37 -27.29 6.85
C ASN A 453 -16.45 -27.51 7.95
N PRO A 454 -16.27 -28.45 8.90
CA PRO A 454 -17.18 -28.72 10.02
C PRO A 454 -17.54 -27.53 10.93
N VAL A 455 -16.95 -26.35 10.73
CA VAL A 455 -17.42 -25.07 11.30
C VAL A 455 -18.74 -24.59 10.69
N PHE A 456 -19.02 -24.91 9.42
CA PHE A 456 -20.28 -24.59 8.72
C PHE A 456 -21.36 -25.67 8.88
N GLN A 457 -21.01 -26.85 9.41
CA GLN A 457 -21.94 -27.95 9.60
C GLN A 457 -22.73 -27.78 10.91
N TRP A 458 -24.00 -28.20 10.90
CA TRP A 458 -24.82 -28.24 12.10
C TRP A 458 -24.31 -29.31 13.06
N LYS A 459 -24.25 -28.97 14.35
CA LYS A 459 -23.86 -29.86 15.44
C LYS A 459 -24.87 -29.74 16.57
N GLU A 460 -25.01 -30.79 17.37
CA GLU A 460 -25.83 -30.77 18.58
C GLU A 460 -24.96 -30.34 19.77
N TRP A 461 -25.33 -29.24 20.42
CA TRP A 461 -24.73 -28.81 21.67
C TRP A 461 -25.50 -29.47 22.83
N THR A 462 -24.85 -30.36 23.58
CA THR A 462 -25.36 -30.86 24.86
C THR A 462 -25.23 -29.78 25.92
N ILE A 463 -26.36 -29.24 26.39
CA ILE A 463 -26.38 -28.12 27.33
C ILE A 463 -25.90 -28.61 28.72
N PRO A 464 -24.97 -27.93 29.40
CA PRO A 464 -24.52 -28.35 30.74
C PRO A 464 -25.65 -28.34 31.77
N GLU A 465 -25.66 -29.31 32.68
CA GLU A 465 -26.73 -29.56 33.67
C GLU A 465 -27.22 -28.35 34.50
N PRO A 466 -26.38 -27.41 34.98
CA PRO A 466 -26.90 -26.22 35.65
C PRO A 466 -27.75 -25.34 34.72
N PHE A 467 -27.46 -25.31 33.42
CA PHE A 467 -28.24 -24.58 32.43
C PHE A 467 -29.49 -25.33 31.99
N THR A 468 -29.47 -26.67 31.85
CA THR A 468 -30.70 -27.43 31.53
C THR A 468 -31.75 -27.31 32.64
N SER A 469 -31.31 -27.29 33.91
CA SER A 469 -32.17 -27.10 35.08
C SER A 469 -32.85 -25.72 35.07
N LEU A 470 -32.09 -24.67 34.79
CA LEU A 470 -32.62 -23.30 34.66
C LEU A 470 -33.54 -23.16 33.44
N LEU A 471 -33.13 -23.68 32.29
CA LEU A 471 -33.82 -23.54 31.01
C LEU A 471 -35.13 -24.34 30.96
N SER A 472 -35.16 -25.53 31.56
CA SER A 472 -36.40 -26.32 31.69
C SER A 472 -37.40 -25.68 32.64
N THR A 473 -36.94 -25.04 33.72
CA THR A 473 -37.78 -24.21 34.60
C THR A 473 -38.35 -22.99 33.83
N ALA A 474 -37.56 -22.35 32.98
CA ALA A 474 -37.95 -21.14 32.25
C ALA A 474 -38.86 -21.39 31.01
N LEU A 475 -38.68 -22.49 30.28
CA LEU A 475 -39.46 -22.82 29.07
C LEU A 475 -40.48 -23.96 29.25
N GLY A 476 -40.57 -24.57 30.44
CA GLY A 476 -41.51 -25.67 30.72
C GLY A 476 -41.25 -26.93 29.88
N ARG A 477 -40.04 -27.09 29.32
CA ARG A 477 -39.65 -28.19 28.44
C ARG A 477 -38.20 -28.60 28.69
N THR A 478 -37.93 -29.90 28.71
CA THR A 478 -36.58 -30.47 28.90
C THR A 478 -35.76 -30.37 27.61
N VAL A 479 -35.22 -29.18 27.32
CA VAL A 479 -34.26 -28.97 26.22
C VAL A 479 -32.86 -29.40 26.68
N THR A 480 -32.46 -30.61 26.30
CA THR A 480 -31.15 -31.21 26.62
C THR A 480 -30.09 -30.95 25.55
N THR A 481 -30.49 -30.97 24.28
CA THR A 481 -29.66 -30.60 23.13
C THR A 481 -30.20 -29.36 22.42
N SER A 482 -29.30 -28.56 21.86
CA SER A 482 -29.63 -27.44 20.97
C SER A 482 -28.81 -27.54 19.68
N PRO A 483 -29.43 -27.48 18.49
CA PRO A 483 -28.68 -27.41 17.23
C PRO A 483 -27.96 -26.06 17.14
N TYR A 484 -26.67 -26.08 16.79
CA TYR A 484 -25.86 -24.89 16.55
C TYR A 484 -24.94 -25.06 15.36
N VAL A 485 -24.49 -23.95 14.79
CA VAL A 485 -23.41 -23.90 13.80
C VAL A 485 -22.22 -23.19 14.44
N PRO A 486 -21.04 -23.82 14.56
CA PRO A 486 -19.86 -23.18 15.16
C PRO A 486 -19.49 -21.84 14.52
N TYR A 487 -19.77 -21.68 13.22
CA TYR A 487 -19.55 -20.44 12.46
C TYR A 487 -20.17 -19.20 13.13
N PHE A 488 -21.32 -19.31 13.82
CA PHE A 488 -21.91 -18.16 14.53
C PHE A 488 -21.03 -17.65 15.68
N GLY A 489 -20.31 -18.53 16.38
CA GLY A 489 -19.34 -18.12 17.40
C GLY A 489 -18.17 -17.33 16.80
N HIS A 490 -17.63 -17.82 15.68
CA HIS A 490 -16.56 -17.14 14.94
C HIS A 490 -17.02 -15.79 14.37
N LEU A 491 -18.25 -15.70 13.85
CA LEU A 491 -18.84 -14.46 13.36
C LEU A 491 -18.94 -13.38 14.44
N LEU A 492 -19.35 -13.74 15.67
CA LEU A 492 -19.41 -12.80 16.79
C LEU A 492 -18.02 -12.21 17.09
N VAL A 493 -16.99 -13.06 17.12
CA VAL A 493 -15.60 -12.62 17.34
C VAL A 493 -15.12 -11.74 16.17
N MET A 494 -15.42 -12.09 14.93
CA MET A 494 -15.09 -11.28 13.76
C MET A 494 -15.79 -9.92 13.77
N SER A 495 -17.09 -9.82 14.12
CA SER A 495 -17.75 -8.52 14.29
C SER A 495 -17.20 -7.71 15.46
N SER A 496 -16.77 -8.39 16.53
CA SER A 496 -16.17 -7.73 17.69
C SER A 496 -14.83 -7.09 17.30
N PHE A 497 -13.98 -7.78 16.54
CA PHE A 497 -12.75 -7.20 16.02
C PHE A 497 -13.01 -6.12 14.96
N ALA A 498 -13.91 -6.36 14.00
CA ALA A 498 -14.25 -5.42 12.93
C ALA A 498 -14.81 -4.09 13.45
N SER A 499 -15.47 -4.10 14.62
CA SER A 499 -15.99 -2.90 15.26
C SER A 499 -15.04 -2.28 16.28
N LEU A 500 -14.45 -3.09 17.18
CA LEU A 500 -13.65 -2.56 18.29
C LEU A 500 -12.20 -2.25 17.91
N VAL A 501 -11.60 -3.02 16.99
CA VAL A 501 -10.15 -2.97 16.70
C VAL A 501 -9.85 -2.47 15.29
N ALA A 502 -10.54 -2.95 14.26
CA ALA A 502 -10.27 -2.54 12.88
C ALA A 502 -10.30 -1.01 12.64
N PRO A 503 -11.19 -0.21 13.28
CA PRO A 503 -11.17 1.25 13.14
C PRO A 503 -9.90 1.96 13.63
N PHE A 504 -9.04 1.28 14.40
CA PHE A 504 -7.71 1.81 14.74
C PHE A 504 -6.75 1.86 13.55
N GLY A 505 -6.96 1.07 12.49
CA GLY A 505 -6.29 1.27 11.20
C GLY A 505 -6.57 2.66 10.63
N GLY A 506 -7.85 3.06 10.58
CA GLY A 506 -8.27 4.40 10.16
C GLY A 506 -7.87 5.53 11.13
N PHE A 507 -7.74 5.26 12.44
CA PHE A 507 -7.16 6.24 13.37
C PHE A 507 -5.66 6.45 13.12
N PHE A 508 -4.90 5.37 12.90
CA PHE A 508 -3.47 5.42 12.56
C PHE A 508 -3.23 6.15 11.23
N ALA A 509 -3.98 5.78 10.18
CA ALA A 509 -3.93 6.45 8.88
C ALA A 509 -4.31 7.94 8.97
N SER A 510 -5.32 8.29 9.78
CA SER A 510 -5.65 9.69 10.07
C SER A 510 -4.53 10.43 10.81
N GLY A 511 -3.85 9.78 11.76
CA GLY A 511 -2.70 10.35 12.49
C GLY A 511 -1.51 10.62 11.59
N PHE A 512 -1.14 9.63 10.76
CA PHE A 512 -0.12 9.75 9.74
C PHE A 512 -0.38 10.97 8.83
N LYS A 513 -1.61 11.12 8.32
CA LYS A 513 -1.96 12.28 7.48
C LYS A 513 -1.76 13.63 8.18
N ARG A 514 -2.02 13.73 9.50
CA ARG A 514 -1.73 14.95 10.27
C ARG A 514 -0.24 15.21 10.40
N ALA A 515 0.58 14.20 10.73
CA ALA A 515 2.03 14.34 10.82
C ALA A 515 2.67 14.86 9.51
N PHE A 516 2.11 14.49 8.35
CA PHE A 516 2.59 14.98 7.05
C PHE A 516 1.95 16.31 6.59
N ASN A 517 0.97 16.85 7.32
CA ASN A 517 0.13 18.00 6.97
C ASN A 517 -0.68 17.82 5.66
N ILE A 518 -1.16 16.60 5.43
CA ILE A 518 -2.05 16.24 4.31
C ILE A 518 -3.47 15.92 4.80
N LYS A 519 -4.44 15.86 3.87
CA LYS A 519 -5.86 15.60 4.18
C LYS A 519 -6.30 14.19 3.77
N ASP A 520 -5.87 13.76 2.59
CA ASP A 520 -6.16 12.50 1.91
C ASP A 520 -4.83 11.98 1.35
N PHE A 521 -4.64 10.66 1.19
CA PHE A 521 -3.37 10.09 0.69
C PHE A 521 -3.16 10.30 -0.82
N GLY A 522 -4.26 10.50 -1.56
CA GLY A 522 -4.23 10.68 -3.00
C GLY A 522 -5.60 11.04 -3.56
N HIS A 523 -5.71 10.97 -4.88
CA HIS A 523 -6.95 11.22 -5.64
C HIS A 523 -7.22 10.08 -6.63
N SER A 524 -6.88 8.84 -6.26
CA SER A 524 -6.99 7.67 -7.14
C SER A 524 -8.44 7.31 -7.50
N ILE A 525 -9.45 7.78 -6.75
CA ILE A 525 -10.88 7.56 -7.06
C ILE A 525 -11.61 8.93 -7.14
N PRO A 526 -12.20 9.30 -8.28
CA PRO A 526 -12.87 10.59 -8.46
C PRO A 526 -13.97 10.86 -7.43
N GLY A 527 -13.78 11.89 -6.61
CA GLY A 527 -14.71 12.29 -5.55
C GLY A 527 -14.65 11.48 -4.25
N HIS A 528 -13.85 10.41 -4.18
CA HIS A 528 -13.77 9.53 -3.00
C HIS A 528 -12.45 9.58 -2.22
N GLY A 529 -11.37 10.11 -2.79
CA GLY A 529 -10.08 10.31 -2.11
C GLY A 529 -8.98 9.35 -2.59
N GLY A 530 -8.04 9.01 -1.70
CA GLY A 530 -7.03 7.99 -1.96
C GLY A 530 -7.60 6.58 -1.80
N MET A 531 -6.91 5.58 -2.36
CA MET A 531 -7.18 4.17 -2.07
C MET A 531 -6.75 3.82 -0.64
N THR A 532 -5.68 4.43 -0.15
CA THR A 532 -5.16 4.23 1.22
C THR A 532 -6.21 4.65 2.26
N ASP A 533 -6.98 5.73 1.99
CA ASP A 533 -8.10 6.22 2.81
C ASP A 533 -9.33 5.27 2.84
N ARG A 534 -9.25 4.11 2.17
CA ARG A 534 -10.33 3.11 2.04
C ARG A 534 -9.93 1.71 2.50
N MET A 535 -8.63 1.42 2.44
CA MET A 535 -8.08 0.10 2.76
C MET A 535 -7.45 0.02 4.16
N ASP A 536 -7.28 1.14 4.87
CA ASP A 536 -6.64 1.22 6.19
C ASP A 536 -7.26 0.27 7.25
N CYS A 537 -8.58 0.29 7.41
CA CYS A 537 -9.31 -0.65 8.28
C CYS A 537 -9.39 -2.07 7.68
N GLN A 538 -9.41 -2.18 6.35
CA GLN A 538 -9.58 -3.46 5.64
C GLN A 538 -8.32 -4.34 5.73
N PHE A 539 -7.12 -3.76 5.62
CA PHE A 539 -5.87 -4.50 5.79
C PHE A 539 -5.76 -5.10 7.22
N LEU A 540 -6.12 -4.33 8.25
CA LEU A 540 -6.12 -4.80 9.63
C LEU A 540 -7.14 -5.94 9.86
N MET A 541 -8.33 -5.85 9.27
CA MET A 541 -9.33 -6.91 9.31
C MET A 541 -8.88 -8.17 8.54
N GLY A 542 -8.24 -8.00 7.38
CA GLY A 542 -7.73 -9.11 6.56
C GLY A 542 -6.62 -9.91 7.25
N VAL A 543 -5.66 -9.19 7.87
CA VAL A 543 -4.60 -9.78 8.71
C VAL A 543 -5.22 -10.57 9.87
N PHE A 544 -6.14 -9.94 10.63
CA PHE A 544 -6.79 -10.60 11.75
C PHE A 544 -7.55 -11.85 11.32
N THR A 545 -8.33 -11.77 10.24
CA THR A 545 -9.12 -12.89 9.74
C THR A 545 -8.22 -14.06 9.36
N TYR A 546 -7.09 -13.80 8.68
CA TYR A 546 -6.17 -14.87 8.29
C TYR A 546 -5.54 -15.55 9.50
N VAL A 547 -5.06 -14.78 10.48
CA VAL A 547 -4.49 -15.34 11.71
C VAL A 547 -5.55 -16.12 12.49
N TYR A 548 -6.75 -15.56 12.66
CA TYR A 548 -7.85 -16.19 13.38
C TYR A 548 -8.30 -17.50 12.71
N TYR A 549 -8.46 -17.50 11.38
CA TYR A 549 -8.75 -18.71 10.61
C TYR A 549 -7.62 -19.74 10.75
N SER A 550 -6.37 -19.31 10.52
CA SER A 550 -5.17 -20.15 10.56
C SER A 550 -4.93 -20.81 11.92
N SER A 551 -5.38 -20.21 13.02
CA SER A 551 -5.17 -20.73 14.38
C SER A 551 -6.37 -21.48 14.97
N LEU A 552 -7.60 -21.21 14.52
CA LEU A 552 -8.83 -21.69 15.20
C LEU A 552 -9.88 -22.34 14.27
N ILE A 553 -9.70 -22.30 12.94
CA ILE A 553 -10.70 -22.77 11.96
C ILE A 553 -10.09 -23.72 10.92
N ARG A 554 -8.85 -23.49 10.48
CA ARG A 554 -8.15 -24.36 9.53
C ARG A 554 -8.00 -25.75 10.14
N GLN A 555 -8.39 -26.77 9.37
CA GLN A 555 -8.27 -28.15 9.80
C GLN A 555 -6.97 -28.77 9.29
N HIS A 556 -6.18 -29.34 10.21
CA HIS A 556 -5.04 -30.17 9.87
C HIS A 556 -5.51 -31.62 9.67
N SER A 557 -6.23 -31.88 8.57
CA SER A 557 -6.70 -33.21 8.19
C SER A 557 -5.51 -34.07 7.71
N VAL A 558 -4.89 -34.77 8.65
CA VAL A 558 -3.81 -35.73 8.39
C VAL A 558 -4.39 -36.91 7.58
N SER A 559 -4.01 -37.02 6.31
CA SER A 559 -4.44 -38.11 5.42
C SER A 559 -3.51 -39.31 5.52
N VAL A 560 -4.03 -40.52 5.28
CA VAL A 560 -3.22 -41.76 5.24
C VAL A 560 -2.06 -41.65 4.25
N GLY A 561 -2.30 -41.04 3.07
CA GLY A 561 -1.25 -40.78 2.08
C GLY A 561 -0.15 -39.84 2.58
N SER A 562 -0.50 -38.77 3.32
CA SER A 562 0.50 -37.88 3.93
C SER A 562 1.26 -38.55 5.08
N VAL A 563 0.61 -39.42 5.88
CA VAL A 563 1.30 -40.20 6.92
C VAL A 563 2.29 -41.16 6.27
N LEU A 564 1.84 -41.94 5.28
CA LEU A 564 2.68 -42.86 4.52
C LEU A 564 3.86 -42.14 3.84
N GLN A 565 3.63 -40.97 3.24
CA GLN A 565 4.68 -40.17 2.63
C GLN A 565 5.71 -39.65 3.65
N THR A 566 5.27 -39.27 4.86
CA THR A 566 6.18 -38.88 5.95
C THR A 566 6.98 -40.08 6.47
N ILE A 567 6.35 -41.24 6.64
CA ILE A 567 6.99 -42.50 7.06
C ILE A 567 8.06 -42.90 6.02
N VAL A 568 7.67 -43.07 4.75
CA VAL A 568 8.55 -43.57 3.67
C VAL A 568 9.72 -42.62 3.36
N ARG A 569 9.62 -41.32 3.69
CA ARG A 569 10.69 -40.34 3.48
C ARG A 569 11.49 -39.97 4.73
N GLY A 570 10.95 -40.24 5.92
CA GLY A 570 11.47 -39.74 7.19
C GLY A 570 12.01 -40.82 8.13
N LEU A 571 11.60 -42.08 7.95
CA LEU A 571 12.01 -43.22 8.77
C LEU A 571 12.84 -44.22 7.96
N ALA A 572 13.86 -44.80 8.58
CA ALA A 572 14.59 -45.96 8.06
C ALA A 572 13.69 -47.21 8.02
N VAL A 573 14.07 -48.24 7.26
CA VAL A 573 13.23 -49.44 7.04
C VAL A 573 12.94 -50.17 8.37
N GLU A 574 13.91 -50.14 9.28
CA GLU A 574 13.84 -50.69 10.62
C GLU A 574 12.78 -49.96 11.47
N GLU A 575 12.80 -48.62 11.47
CA GLU A 575 11.82 -47.78 12.16
C GLU A 575 10.41 -47.91 11.55
N GLN A 576 10.31 -48.13 10.24
CA GLN A 576 9.03 -48.42 9.58
C GLN A 576 8.42 -49.75 10.05
N LEU A 577 9.25 -50.78 10.25
CA LEU A 577 8.82 -52.09 10.78
C LEU A 577 8.42 -52.02 12.26
N GLU A 578 9.18 -51.27 13.07
CA GLU A 578 8.84 -51.00 14.48
C GLU A 578 7.50 -50.28 14.60
N LEU A 579 7.30 -49.22 13.81
CA LEU A 579 6.04 -48.46 13.76
C LEU A 579 4.84 -49.33 13.34
N ILE A 580 5.02 -50.25 12.40
CA ILE A 580 3.97 -51.21 11.99
C ILE A 580 3.65 -52.19 13.13
N ALA A 581 4.67 -52.69 13.85
CA ALA A 581 4.48 -53.61 14.97
C ALA A 581 3.73 -52.96 16.14
N ASP A 582 4.10 -51.75 16.54
CA ASP A 582 3.41 -51.03 17.63
C ASP A 582 2.02 -50.52 17.20
N LEU A 583 1.83 -50.11 15.94
CA LEU A 583 0.49 -49.77 15.43
C LEU A 583 -0.46 -50.99 15.41
N ARG A 584 0.05 -52.16 15.03
CA ARG A 584 -0.72 -53.42 15.11
C ARG A 584 -1.12 -53.73 16.55
N LYS A 585 -0.16 -53.70 17.47
CA LYS A 585 -0.36 -53.92 18.92
C LYS A 585 -1.34 -52.91 19.55
N TYR A 586 -1.37 -51.67 19.07
CA TYR A 586 -2.36 -50.67 19.46
C TYR A 586 -3.77 -51.00 18.94
N LEU A 587 -3.90 -51.42 17.67
CA LEU A 587 -5.18 -51.82 17.06
C LEU A 587 -5.76 -53.09 17.70
N ASP A 588 -4.92 -54.12 17.91
CA ASP A 588 -5.30 -55.34 18.62
C ASP A 588 -5.71 -55.02 20.08
N GLY A 589 -5.05 -54.05 20.72
CA GLY A 589 -5.41 -53.51 22.04
C GLY A 589 -6.75 -52.78 22.10
N MET A 590 -7.28 -52.32 20.96
CA MET A 590 -8.66 -51.81 20.82
C MET A 590 -9.66 -52.89 20.37
N GLY A 591 -9.23 -54.15 20.23
CA GLY A 591 -10.06 -55.25 19.74
C GLY A 591 -10.25 -55.27 18.21
N VAL A 592 -9.49 -54.47 17.46
CA VAL A 592 -9.56 -54.42 16.00
C VAL A 592 -8.55 -55.41 15.42
N GLN A 593 -9.02 -56.61 15.05
CA GLN A 593 -8.16 -57.65 14.46
C GLN A 593 -7.57 -57.16 13.12
N VAL A 594 -6.26 -56.99 13.09
CA VAL A 594 -5.52 -56.66 11.86
C VAL A 594 -5.17 -57.96 11.12
N PRO A 595 -5.58 -58.14 9.84
CA PRO A 595 -5.14 -59.26 9.02
C PRO A 595 -3.61 -59.37 8.96
N GLY A 596 -3.10 -60.60 8.99
CA GLY A 596 -1.66 -60.90 8.98
C GLY A 596 -1.03 -60.87 7.60
#